data_AF-A0A369YGA9-F1
#
_entry.id   AF-A0A369YGA9-F1
#
_cell.length_a   1.000
_cell.length_b   1.000
_cell.length_c   1.000
_cell.angle_alpha   90.00
_cell.angle_beta   90.00
_cell.angle_gamma   90.00
#
_symmetry.space_group_name_H-M   'P 1'
#
loop_
_entity.id
_entity.type
_entity.pdbx_description
1 polymer ?
#
loop_
_entity_poly.entity_id
_entity_poly.type
_entity_poly.pdbx_seq_one_letter_code
_entity_poly.pdbx_strand_id
1 'polypeptide(L)'
;MTFIAKKPLQIMMLSLSIGLVSACAKIEPSPVEQVQKANKVKAKNSAQVTKVSKAKAQTESRFVCQNDRQVRVTYLKKQNGRNVKSNRVTVSYNGISHTLSQTVTKNGKKYSNMRWTWWEPRNGKATLIENPQKPLAENCTKKK
;
A
#
# COMPACT_ATOMS: atom_id res chain seq x y z
N MET A 1 15.29 -54.02 25.94
CA MET A 1 15.67 -53.79 27.35
C MET A 1 17.17 -53.55 27.32
N THR A 2 17.79 -52.46 27.76
CA THR A 2 17.51 -51.57 28.90
C THR A 2 18.32 -50.28 28.72
N PHE A 3 17.87 -49.22 29.40
CA PHE A 3 18.32 -47.82 29.32
C PHE A 3 19.76 -47.60 29.86
N ILE A 4 20.52 -46.70 29.23
CA ILE A 4 21.71 -46.07 29.83
C ILE A 4 21.35 -44.63 30.22
N ALA A 5 21.47 -44.37 31.51
CA ALA A 5 21.07 -43.16 32.20
C ALA A 5 21.97 -41.96 31.91
N LYS A 6 21.36 -40.79 31.71
CA LYS A 6 22.02 -39.48 31.79
C LYS A 6 22.11 -39.04 33.25
N LYS A 7 23.25 -38.49 33.67
CA LYS A 7 23.35 -37.65 34.88
C LYS A 7 24.05 -36.33 34.57
N PRO A 8 23.65 -35.22 35.22
CA PRO A 8 24.02 -33.86 34.84
C PRO A 8 25.22 -33.36 35.65
N LEU A 9 26.04 -32.48 35.06
CA LEU A 9 27.07 -31.75 35.78
C LEU A 9 26.77 -30.26 35.67
N GLN A 10 26.17 -29.71 36.73
CA GLN A 10 26.10 -28.28 36.98
C GLN A 10 27.50 -27.78 37.37
N ILE A 11 28.00 -26.76 36.69
CA ILE A 11 29.13 -25.96 37.16
C ILE A 11 28.71 -24.49 37.20
N MET A 12 29.03 -23.93 38.35
CA MET A 12 28.60 -22.70 38.98
C MET A 12 29.46 -21.50 38.50
N MET A 13 28.76 -20.43 38.11
CA MET A 13 29.07 -18.99 38.21
C MET A 13 30.54 -18.52 38.35
N LEU A 14 30.96 -17.59 37.49
CA LEU A 14 31.72 -16.39 37.94
C LEU A 14 31.71 -15.26 36.89
N SER A 15 31.25 -14.10 37.34
CA SER A 15 31.09 -12.83 36.64
C SER A 15 32.41 -12.11 36.38
N LEU A 16 32.60 -11.56 35.17
CA LEU A 16 33.63 -10.55 34.90
C LEU A 16 33.03 -9.36 34.14
N SER A 17 32.70 -8.31 34.89
CA SER A 17 32.23 -7.01 34.40
C SER A 17 33.41 -6.17 33.93
N ILE A 18 33.52 -5.94 32.62
CA ILE A 18 34.49 -5.00 32.03
C ILE A 18 33.81 -3.63 31.92
N GLY A 19 34.25 -2.68 32.75
CA GLY A 19 33.85 -1.28 32.67
C GLY A 19 34.51 -0.58 31.49
N LEU A 20 33.71 0.00 30.60
CA LEU A 20 34.18 0.91 29.56
C LEU A 20 34.03 2.35 30.07
N VAL A 21 35.16 2.99 30.37
CA VAL A 21 35.21 4.43 30.65
C VAL A 21 35.11 5.16 29.30
N SER A 22 33.94 5.76 29.03
CA SER A 22 33.74 6.63 27.86
C SER A 22 34.11 8.06 28.24
N ALA A 23 35.21 8.57 27.69
CA ALA A 23 35.54 9.98 27.73
C ALA A 23 34.73 10.71 26.64
N CYS A 24 33.70 11.47 27.03
CA CYS A 24 33.00 12.35 26.10
C CYS A 24 33.82 13.62 25.86
N ALA A 25 34.48 13.71 24.70
CA ALA A 25 34.90 14.99 24.16
C ALA A 25 33.64 15.82 23.87
N LYS A 26 33.58 17.06 24.39
CA LYS A 26 32.50 18.00 24.07
C LYS A 26 32.66 18.40 22.60
N ILE A 27 31.81 17.84 21.75
CA ILE A 27 31.65 18.27 20.37
C ILE A 27 30.90 19.60 20.43
N GLU A 28 31.56 20.67 19.99
CA GLU A 28 30.93 21.96 19.77
C GLU A 28 29.97 21.83 18.57
N PRO A 29 28.67 22.12 18.74
CA PRO A 29 27.71 21.87 17.69
C PRO A 29 27.81 22.89 16.56
N SER A 30 27.97 22.37 15.34
CA SER A 30 27.82 23.08 14.08
C SER A 30 26.43 23.76 13.97
N PRO A 31 26.28 24.87 13.22
CA PRO A 31 25.15 25.82 13.30
C PRO A 31 23.73 25.28 13.06
N VAL A 32 23.59 24.00 12.77
CA VAL A 32 22.32 23.33 12.43
C VAL A 32 21.44 23.09 13.66
N GLU A 33 22.00 23.08 14.88
CA GLU A 33 21.24 22.85 16.12
C GLU A 33 20.35 24.04 16.56
N GLN A 34 20.54 25.25 16.02
CA GLN A 34 19.70 26.41 16.36
C GLN A 34 18.29 26.32 15.75
N VAL A 35 18.08 25.54 14.69
CA VAL A 35 16.77 25.42 14.04
C VAL A 35 15.82 24.52 14.85
N GLN A 36 16.34 23.58 15.64
CA GLN A 36 15.51 22.66 16.42
C GLN A 36 14.92 23.29 17.69
N LYS A 37 15.54 24.33 18.24
CA LYS A 37 15.00 25.06 19.42
C LYS A 37 13.88 26.04 19.05
N ALA A 38 13.81 26.49 17.80
CA ALA A 38 12.69 27.33 17.32
C ALA A 38 11.34 26.59 17.28
N ASN A 39 11.35 25.24 17.24
CA ASN A 39 10.12 24.44 17.21
C ASN A 39 9.54 24.07 18.58
N LYS A 40 10.19 24.40 19.70
CA LYS A 40 9.69 24.05 21.05
C LYS A 40 8.89 25.13 21.78
N VAL A 41 8.69 26.33 21.20
CA VAL A 41 8.01 27.45 21.90
C VAL A 41 6.67 27.90 21.25
N LYS A 42 6.14 27.17 20.27
CA LYS A 42 4.74 27.34 19.82
C LYS A 42 3.88 26.13 20.15
N ALA A 43 3.93 25.71 21.41
CA ALA A 43 2.92 24.87 22.04
C ALA A 43 2.02 25.75 22.93
N LYS A 44 1.17 26.58 22.32
CA LYS A 44 -0.02 27.11 23.01
C LYS A 44 -1.07 27.54 21.98
N ASN A 45 -2.15 26.77 21.94
CA ASN A 45 -3.46 27.09 21.39
C ASN A 45 -3.51 27.56 19.93
N SER A 46 -3.41 26.60 19.02
CA SER A 46 -4.31 26.59 17.88
C SER A 46 -4.96 25.22 17.86
N ALA A 47 -6.27 25.19 18.05
CA ALA A 47 -7.07 24.00 17.88
C ALA A 47 -6.66 23.39 16.53
N GLN A 48 -5.96 22.26 16.60
CA GLN A 48 -5.75 21.40 15.46
C GLN A 48 -7.16 20.96 15.08
N VAL A 49 -7.77 21.69 14.16
CA VAL A 49 -8.86 21.19 13.36
C VAL A 49 -8.24 19.98 12.68
N THR A 50 -8.41 18.83 13.31
CA THR A 50 -8.30 17.54 12.65
C THR A 50 -9.30 17.67 11.51
N LYS A 51 -8.82 18.12 10.36
CA LYS A 51 -9.50 17.90 9.10
C LYS A 51 -9.49 16.38 9.01
N VAL A 52 -10.52 15.76 9.60
CA VAL A 52 -10.91 14.39 9.32
C VAL A 52 -11.10 14.42 7.81
N SER A 53 -10.06 14.02 7.08
CA SER A 53 -10.15 13.89 5.65
C SER A 53 -11.23 12.85 5.46
N LYS A 54 -12.44 13.30 5.11
CA LYS A 54 -13.58 12.42 4.91
C LYS A 54 -13.09 11.33 3.96
N ALA A 55 -12.88 10.11 4.46
CA ALA A 55 -12.32 9.03 3.68
C ALA A 55 -13.13 8.94 2.38
N LYS A 56 -12.46 9.14 1.24
CA LYS A 56 -13.14 9.05 -0.05
C LYS A 56 -13.73 7.66 -0.14
N ALA A 57 -15.05 7.55 -0.33
CA ALA A 57 -15.69 6.26 -0.45
C ALA A 57 -15.06 5.50 -1.63
N GLN A 58 -14.45 4.35 -1.35
CA GLN A 58 -13.86 3.47 -2.34
C GLN A 58 -14.69 2.21 -2.47
N THR A 59 -14.72 1.62 -3.65
CA THR A 59 -15.35 0.31 -3.86
C THR A 59 -14.35 -0.56 -4.60
N GLU A 60 -13.93 -1.66 -3.96
CA GLU A 60 -13.10 -2.68 -4.59
C GLU A 60 -13.99 -3.70 -5.30
N SER A 61 -13.56 -4.18 -6.47
CA SER A 61 -14.13 -5.34 -7.14
C SER A 61 -13.00 -6.30 -7.50
N ARG A 62 -13.23 -7.58 -7.22
CA ARG A 62 -12.30 -8.66 -7.57
C ARG A 62 -12.80 -9.37 -8.81
N PHE A 63 -11.91 -9.62 -9.74
CA PHE A 63 -12.19 -10.33 -10.97
C PHE A 63 -11.39 -11.62 -11.02
N VAL A 64 -12.07 -12.71 -11.39
CA VAL A 64 -11.45 -14.01 -11.70
C VAL A 64 -11.42 -14.15 -13.21
N CYS A 65 -10.24 -14.36 -13.75
CA CYS A 65 -9.95 -14.40 -15.18
C CYS A 65 -9.58 -15.83 -15.60
N GLN A 66 -9.39 -16.02 -16.90
CA GLN A 66 -8.86 -17.27 -17.43
C GLN A 66 -7.51 -17.62 -16.78
N ASN A 67 -7.24 -18.93 -16.64
CA ASN A 67 -6.05 -19.48 -15.96
C ASN A 67 -5.95 -19.06 -14.48
N ASP A 68 -7.09 -18.90 -13.80
CA ASP A 68 -7.22 -18.55 -12.37
C ASP A 68 -6.51 -17.25 -11.96
N ARG A 69 -6.21 -16.39 -12.94
CA ARG A 69 -5.62 -15.07 -12.71
C ARG A 69 -6.62 -14.16 -11.99
N GLN A 70 -6.11 -13.29 -11.13
CA GLN A 70 -6.93 -12.35 -10.36
C GLN A 70 -6.55 -10.91 -10.65
N VAL A 71 -7.56 -10.08 -10.92
CA VAL A 71 -7.41 -8.63 -11.07
C VAL A 71 -8.26 -7.94 -10.01
N ARG A 72 -7.70 -6.96 -9.30
CA ARG A 72 -8.45 -6.11 -8.37
C ARG A 72 -8.62 -4.73 -8.95
N VAL A 73 -9.83 -4.20 -8.89
CA VAL A 73 -10.18 -2.88 -9.41
C VAL A 73 -10.83 -2.07 -8.31
N THR A 74 -10.19 -0.99 -7.91
CA THR A 74 -10.70 -0.05 -6.91
C THR A 74 -11.24 1.19 -7.60
N TYR A 75 -12.54 1.41 -7.48
CA TYR A 75 -13.24 2.59 -8.01
C TYR A 75 -13.27 3.68 -6.94
N LEU A 76 -12.81 4.87 -7.29
CA LEU A 76 -12.83 6.07 -6.45
C LEU A 76 -14.18 6.80 -6.62
N LYS A 77 -15.09 6.72 -5.63
CA LYS A 77 -16.35 7.48 -5.72
C LYS A 77 -16.07 8.98 -5.52
N LYS A 78 -16.73 9.82 -6.32
CA LYS A 78 -16.85 11.26 -5.99
C LYS A 78 -17.87 11.43 -4.86
N GLN A 79 -17.58 12.32 -3.93
CA GLN A 79 -18.31 12.49 -2.67
C GLN A 79 -19.59 13.33 -2.79
N ASN A 80 -19.87 13.93 -3.95
CA ASN A 80 -20.99 14.86 -4.11
C ASN A 80 -22.14 14.16 -4.84
N GLY A 81 -23.26 14.02 -4.13
CA GLY A 81 -24.38 13.17 -4.45
C GLY A 81 -25.00 13.39 -5.83
N ARG A 82 -25.64 12.31 -6.31
CA ARG A 82 -26.55 12.17 -7.45
C ARG A 82 -26.02 11.54 -8.73
N ASN A 83 -24.71 11.46 -9.01
CA ASN A 83 -24.21 10.58 -10.09
C ASN A 83 -22.75 10.16 -9.87
N VAL A 84 -22.56 8.96 -9.32
CA VAL A 84 -21.24 8.43 -8.92
C VAL A 84 -20.58 7.71 -10.09
N LYS A 85 -19.99 8.45 -11.03
CA LYS A 85 -19.04 7.88 -11.99
C LYS A 85 -17.61 8.12 -11.51
N SER A 86 -16.91 7.03 -11.22
CA SER A 86 -15.49 7.04 -10.89
C SER A 86 -14.68 7.27 -12.16
N ASN A 87 -14.19 8.50 -12.36
CA ASN A 87 -13.39 8.84 -13.55
C ASN A 87 -12.00 8.19 -13.54
N ARG A 88 -11.58 7.60 -12.42
CA ARG A 88 -10.29 6.91 -12.27
C ARG A 88 -10.49 5.60 -11.55
N VAL A 89 -9.66 4.62 -11.85
CA VAL A 89 -9.64 3.33 -11.15
C VAL A 89 -8.20 2.96 -10.85
N THR A 90 -7.98 2.28 -9.73
CA THR A 90 -6.69 1.62 -9.48
C THR A 90 -6.85 0.14 -9.81
N VAL A 91 -6.07 -0.34 -10.78
CA VAL A 91 -6.07 -1.74 -11.20
C VAL A 91 -4.81 -2.38 -10.67
N SER A 92 -4.96 -3.52 -9.98
CA SER A 92 -3.87 -4.29 -9.40
C SER A 92 -3.84 -5.69 -10.00
N TYR A 93 -2.67 -6.10 -10.49
CA TYR A 93 -2.43 -7.41 -11.10
C TYR A 93 -0.99 -7.84 -10.79
N ASN A 94 -0.81 -9.07 -10.30
CA ASN A 94 0.50 -9.63 -9.91
C ASN A 94 1.36 -8.70 -9.03
N GLY A 95 0.75 -8.08 -8.02
CA GLY A 95 1.44 -7.17 -7.09
C GLY A 95 1.73 -5.76 -7.64
N ILE A 96 1.52 -5.53 -8.94
CA ILE A 96 1.71 -4.21 -9.57
C ILE A 96 0.36 -3.51 -9.63
N SER A 97 0.37 -2.21 -9.28
CA SER A 97 -0.83 -1.37 -9.29
C SER A 97 -0.65 -0.12 -10.15
N HIS A 98 -1.62 0.16 -11.00
CA HIS A 98 -1.65 1.37 -11.82
C HIS A 98 -2.99 2.09 -11.70
N THR A 99 -2.92 3.42 -11.58
CA THR A 99 -4.12 4.25 -11.65
C THR A 99 -4.39 4.60 -13.11
N LEU A 100 -5.58 4.24 -13.56
CA LEU A 100 -6.07 4.43 -14.93
C LEU A 100 -7.16 5.51 -14.93
N SER A 101 -7.25 6.25 -16.03
CA SER A 101 -8.28 7.26 -16.23
C SER A 101 -9.32 6.74 -17.22
N GLN A 102 -10.59 7.11 -17.02
CA GLN A 102 -11.67 6.70 -17.93
C GLN A 102 -11.42 7.26 -19.32
N THR A 103 -11.59 6.40 -20.33
CA THR A 103 -11.50 6.75 -21.75
C THR A 103 -12.90 6.64 -22.37
N VAL A 104 -13.19 7.47 -23.36
CA VAL A 104 -14.44 7.40 -24.12
C VAL A 104 -14.47 6.08 -24.90
N THR A 105 -15.57 5.35 -24.79
CA THR A 105 -15.82 4.12 -25.55
C THR A 105 -17.29 4.04 -25.90
N LYS A 106 -17.60 3.44 -27.06
CA LYS A 106 -18.97 3.18 -27.50
C LYS A 106 -19.61 2.00 -26.75
N ASN A 107 -18.81 1.04 -26.26
CA ASN A 107 -19.30 -0.21 -25.69
C ASN A 107 -18.65 -0.57 -24.35
N GLY A 108 -19.35 -0.23 -23.26
CA GLY A 108 -18.92 -0.58 -21.90
C GLY A 108 -18.11 0.53 -21.22
N LYS A 109 -17.18 0.14 -20.36
CA LYS A 109 -16.26 1.06 -19.67
C LYS A 109 -14.83 0.74 -20.07
N LYS A 110 -14.05 1.77 -20.35
CA LYS A 110 -12.63 1.64 -20.66
C LYS A 110 -11.86 2.61 -19.77
N TYR A 111 -10.75 2.13 -19.22
CA TYR A 111 -9.82 2.93 -18.44
C TYR A 111 -8.41 2.67 -18.96
N SER A 112 -7.60 3.71 -19.11
CA SER A 112 -6.24 3.56 -19.64
C SER A 112 -5.26 4.58 -19.06
N ASN A 113 -3.98 4.26 -19.15
CA ASN A 113 -2.85 5.18 -19.00
C ASN A 113 -1.73 4.75 -19.97
N MET A 114 -0.49 5.21 -19.79
CA MET A 114 0.62 4.79 -20.66
C MET A 114 1.00 3.30 -20.54
N ARG A 115 0.71 2.64 -19.41
CA ARG A 115 1.12 1.26 -19.11
C ARG A 115 0.03 0.26 -19.45
N TRP A 116 -1.18 0.46 -18.92
CA TRP A 116 -2.26 -0.53 -18.99
C TRP A 116 -3.56 0.05 -19.54
N THR A 117 -4.37 -0.83 -20.10
CA THR A 117 -5.77 -0.61 -20.43
C THR A 117 -6.63 -1.67 -19.73
N TRP A 118 -7.63 -1.21 -18.98
CA TRP A 118 -8.68 -2.05 -18.40
C TRP A 118 -9.98 -1.82 -19.16
N TRP A 119 -10.51 -2.89 -19.76
CA TRP A 119 -11.71 -2.85 -20.60
C TRP A 119 -12.79 -3.74 -19.98
N GLU A 120 -13.96 -3.17 -19.69
CA GLU A 120 -15.16 -3.88 -19.24
C GLU A 120 -16.27 -3.72 -20.31
N PRO A 121 -16.44 -4.68 -21.23
CA PRO A 121 -17.50 -4.62 -22.23
C PRO A 121 -18.86 -4.93 -21.57
N ARG A 122 -19.96 -4.59 -22.25
CA ARG A 122 -21.31 -4.89 -21.76
C ARG A 122 -21.62 -6.39 -21.63
N ASN A 123 -20.85 -7.25 -22.28
CA ASN A 123 -20.97 -8.71 -22.17
C ASN A 123 -20.47 -9.27 -20.82
N GLY A 124 -19.91 -8.43 -19.94
CA GLY A 124 -19.46 -8.83 -18.60
C GLY A 124 -18.13 -9.57 -18.54
N LYS A 125 -17.39 -9.67 -19.65
CA LYS A 125 -16.05 -10.29 -19.72
C LYS A 125 -14.99 -9.22 -19.90
N ALA A 126 -14.37 -8.82 -18.79
CA ALA A 126 -13.35 -7.79 -18.79
C ALA A 126 -11.97 -8.30 -19.23
N THR A 127 -11.11 -7.38 -19.65
CA THR A 127 -9.74 -7.67 -20.10
C THR A 127 -8.77 -6.61 -19.58
N LEU A 128 -7.64 -7.06 -19.05
CA LEU A 128 -6.48 -6.23 -18.74
C LEU A 128 -5.43 -6.39 -19.83
N ILE A 129 -4.99 -5.27 -20.39
CA ILE A 129 -4.05 -5.19 -21.50
C ILE A 129 -2.84 -4.35 -21.06
N GLU A 130 -1.64 -4.85 -21.28
CA GLU A 130 -0.41 -4.08 -21.31
C GLU A 130 -0.33 -3.33 -22.64
N ASN A 131 -0.28 -2.01 -22.56
CA ASN A 131 -0.26 -1.16 -23.75
C ASN A 131 1.07 -1.35 -24.49
N PRO A 132 1.05 -1.39 -25.83
CA PRO A 132 -0.11 -1.09 -26.67
C PRO A 132 -1.15 -2.21 -26.79
N GLN A 133 -0.78 -3.49 -26.84
CA GLN A 133 -1.72 -4.54 -27.29
C GLN A 133 -1.49 -5.95 -26.68
N LYS A 134 -0.75 -6.09 -25.57
CA LYS A 134 -0.47 -7.42 -24.98
C LYS A 134 -1.48 -7.77 -23.87
N PRO A 135 -2.32 -8.79 -24.03
CA PRO A 135 -3.25 -9.18 -22.97
C PRO A 135 -2.51 -9.74 -21.74
N LEU A 136 -2.79 -9.19 -20.56
CA LEU A 136 -2.27 -9.69 -19.29
C LEU A 136 -3.27 -10.63 -18.60
N ALA A 137 -4.57 -10.33 -18.70
CA ALA A 137 -5.64 -11.17 -18.17
C ALA A 137 -6.90 -11.00 -19.00
N GLU A 138 -7.50 -12.11 -19.44
CA GLU A 138 -8.64 -12.15 -20.35
C GLU A 138 -9.83 -12.88 -19.73
N ASN A 139 -11.02 -12.66 -20.31
CA ASN A 139 -12.26 -13.31 -19.91
C ASN A 139 -12.60 -13.15 -18.42
N CYS A 140 -12.22 -12.01 -17.84
CA CYS A 140 -12.38 -11.70 -16.44
C CYS A 140 -13.84 -11.48 -16.06
N THR A 141 -14.32 -12.22 -15.06
CA THR A 141 -15.66 -12.07 -14.49
C THR A 141 -15.59 -11.49 -13.09
N LYS A 142 -16.49 -10.54 -12.80
CA LYS A 142 -16.57 -9.94 -11.47
C LYS A 142 -17.08 -10.99 -10.47
N LYS A 143 -16.31 -11.22 -9.40
CA LYS A 143 -16.74 -12.05 -8.27
C LYS A 143 -17.86 -11.31 -7.52
N LYS A 144 -18.99 -11.99 -7.32
CA LYS A 144 -20.10 -11.50 -6.50
C LYS A 144 -19.71 -11.47 -5.02
#